data_AF-A0A1L9R8W3-F1
#
_entry.id   AF-A0A1L9R8W3-F1
#
_cell.length_a   1.000
_cell.length_b   1.000
_cell.length_c   1.000
_cell.angle_alpha   90.00
_cell.angle_beta   90.00
_cell.angle_gamma   90.00
#
_symmetry.space_group_name_H-M   'P 1'
#
loop_
_entity.id
_entity.type
_entity.pdbx_description
1 polymer ?
#
loop_
_entity_poly.entity_id
_entity_poly.type
_entity_poly.pdbx_seq_one_letter_code
_entity_poly.pdbx_strand_id
1 'polypeptide(L)'
;MSDHPWFNLPLQLRGALETFDETINHDRQFLAFITTDHITSPISFAIKSVGSDNAIIFTFSKGHGHARNVFKKNPTAPYQSFWALCGLNIRQEGVDVIGDQLEFAKYAHIWRSMLDVLHDVYCGPNDVFTQQNQEEDHITGRYVFIQTQAWGRCKVFYETSGSGSQEILFLHTAGSDSRQYHGVMNDSRMRDRCRMVAFDLPSHGRSFPSPAYPASGHFNNEDAYIACIAAVIKALNLNKPILRGASMAGQVCIAAAIRAEEVGICGSIPLQGCEYIDMHREWHDKSPLVNSATLNPEWIYGMTSPTSPLENRQLLWHTYSAQAYGIFHGDPDFYFNGWDGRGRVEKIDTSKCPMYFLTGEYDWSNTPEMSEKTAKKIPGARFKSMSGLGHFPATENPDVFVLYLIEAVDFI
;
A
#
# COMPACT_ATOMS: atom_id res chain seq x y z
N MET A 1 -21.22 17.42 24.04
CA MET A 1 -19.90 17.37 23.37
C MET A 1 -18.96 18.50 23.81
N SER A 2 -19.48 19.65 24.25
CA SER A 2 -18.67 20.80 24.72
C SER A 2 -17.74 20.53 25.90
N ASP A 3 -18.04 19.52 26.71
CA ASP A 3 -17.36 19.28 27.98
C ASP A 3 -16.13 18.38 27.85
N HIS A 4 -15.89 17.82 26.66
CA HIS A 4 -14.69 17.03 26.41
C HIS A 4 -13.48 17.98 26.22
N PRO A 5 -12.33 17.75 26.89
CA PRO A 5 -11.19 18.69 26.84
C PRO A 5 -10.71 18.95 25.41
N TRP A 6 -10.82 17.97 24.52
CA TRP A 6 -10.44 18.09 23.11
C TRP A 6 -11.43 18.87 22.25
N PHE A 7 -12.60 19.27 22.76
CA PHE A 7 -13.54 20.13 22.04
C PHE A 7 -12.94 21.51 21.72
N ASN A 8 -11.98 21.97 22.52
CA ASN A 8 -11.19 23.18 22.24
C ASN A 8 -9.74 22.78 21.90
N LEU A 9 -9.51 22.35 20.65
CA LEU A 9 -8.19 21.95 20.16
C LEU A 9 -7.12 23.05 20.36
N PRO A 10 -7.37 24.35 20.09
CA PRO A 10 -6.38 25.40 20.36
C PRO A 10 -5.88 25.44 21.80
N LEU A 11 -6.78 25.23 22.77
CA LEU A 11 -6.41 25.21 24.18
C LEU A 11 -5.54 24.00 24.51
N GLN A 12 -5.91 22.81 24.01
CA GLN A 12 -5.25 21.57 24.39
C GLN A 12 -3.79 21.51 23.99
N LEU A 13 -3.42 21.98 22.80
CA LEU A 13 -2.02 21.89 22.38
C LEU A 13 -1.32 23.23 22.28
N ARG A 14 -1.78 24.25 23.01
CA ARG A 14 -1.12 25.56 23.13
C ARG A 14 0.41 25.45 23.25
N GLY A 15 0.91 24.55 24.09
CA GLY A 15 2.35 24.37 24.32
C GLY A 15 3.13 23.77 23.14
N ALA A 16 2.50 22.97 22.28
CA ALA A 16 3.17 22.40 21.11
C ALA A 16 3.25 23.36 19.92
N LEU A 17 2.41 24.40 19.89
CA LEU A 17 2.34 25.34 18.76
C LEU A 17 3.60 26.18 18.63
N GLU A 18 4.06 26.67 19.77
CA GLU A 18 5.25 27.52 19.84
C GLU A 18 6.47 26.74 19.31
N THR A 19 6.65 25.50 19.77
CA THR A 19 7.73 24.63 19.29
C THR A 19 7.53 24.18 17.84
N PHE A 20 6.28 23.99 17.41
CA PHE A 20 6.01 23.62 16.03
C PHE A 20 6.41 24.72 15.05
N ASP A 21 6.03 25.98 15.32
CA ASP A 21 6.31 27.10 14.42
C ASP A 21 7.83 27.23 14.18
N GLU A 22 8.65 26.90 15.18
CA GLU A 22 10.10 26.80 15.01
C GLU A 22 10.53 25.55 14.23
N THR A 23 9.96 24.38 14.56
CA THR A 23 10.40 23.08 14.01
C THR A 23 10.03 22.93 12.53
N ILE A 24 8.83 23.35 12.12
CA ILE A 24 8.32 23.17 10.76
C ILE A 24 9.17 23.89 9.72
N ASN A 25 9.77 25.03 10.09
CA ASN A 25 10.63 25.82 9.22
C ASN A 25 12.01 25.16 8.98
N HIS A 26 12.30 24.05 9.67
CA HIS A 26 13.52 23.26 9.51
C HIS A 26 13.24 21.82 9.03
N ASP A 27 11.98 21.42 8.92
CA ASP A 27 11.62 20.08 8.46
C ASP A 27 11.90 19.90 6.96
N ARG A 28 12.70 18.89 6.62
CA ARG A 28 13.17 18.69 5.25
C ARG A 28 12.05 18.30 4.29
N GLN A 29 11.06 17.52 4.73
CA GLN A 29 9.98 17.06 3.86
C GLN A 29 9.03 18.21 3.55
N PHE A 30 8.61 18.95 4.58
CA PHE A 30 7.79 20.14 4.41
C PHE A 30 8.45 21.16 3.50
N LEU A 31 9.73 21.50 3.75
CA LEU A 31 10.48 22.45 2.94
C LEU A 31 10.57 22.01 1.47
N ALA A 32 10.75 20.71 1.18
CA ALA A 32 10.80 20.21 -0.19
C ALA A 32 9.53 20.51 -1.00
N PHE A 33 8.37 20.63 -0.34
CA PHE A 33 7.10 20.93 -0.99
C PHE A 33 6.78 22.42 -1.05
N ILE A 34 7.10 23.19 -0.01
CA ILE A 34 6.67 24.59 0.11
C ILE A 34 7.61 25.62 -0.53
N THR A 35 8.82 25.25 -0.92
CA THR A 35 9.78 26.18 -1.55
C THR A 35 9.60 26.33 -3.06
N THR A 36 8.64 25.65 -3.66
CA THR A 36 8.39 25.68 -5.11
C THR A 36 7.84 27.03 -5.59
N ASP A 37 8.29 27.48 -6.76
CA ASP A 37 7.78 28.70 -7.41
C ASP A 37 6.33 28.55 -7.90
N HIS A 38 5.77 27.34 -7.87
CA HIS A 38 4.39 27.06 -8.26
C HIS A 38 3.35 27.48 -7.20
N ILE A 39 3.76 27.73 -5.95
CA ILE A 39 2.87 28.30 -4.92
C ILE A 39 2.82 29.82 -5.11
N THR A 40 1.84 30.26 -5.89
CA THR A 40 1.68 31.67 -6.31
C THR A 40 0.77 32.49 -5.39
N SER A 41 -0.01 31.83 -4.52
CA SER A 41 -0.84 32.47 -3.50
C SER A 41 -0.75 31.71 -2.17
N PRO A 42 -1.03 32.35 -1.03
CA PRO A 42 -1.08 31.65 0.24
C PRO A 42 -2.12 30.52 0.21
N ILE A 43 -1.75 29.37 0.77
CA ILE A 43 -2.65 28.23 0.95
C ILE A 43 -2.98 28.17 2.44
N SER A 44 -4.25 27.94 2.76
CA SER A 44 -4.71 27.82 4.15
C SER A 44 -5.62 26.63 4.32
N PHE A 45 -5.44 25.90 5.41
CA PHE A 45 -6.36 24.86 5.86
C PHE A 45 -6.57 24.97 7.36
N ALA A 46 -7.62 24.32 7.87
CA ALA A 46 -7.96 24.40 9.28
C ALA A 46 -8.29 23.04 9.88
N ILE A 47 -7.95 22.85 11.15
CA ILE A 47 -8.33 21.67 11.93
C ILE A 47 -9.22 22.12 13.08
N LYS A 48 -10.36 21.45 13.27
CA LYS A 48 -11.26 21.66 14.40
C LYS A 48 -11.86 20.33 14.83
N SER A 49 -12.28 20.26 16.08
CA SER A 49 -13.21 19.21 16.50
C SER A 49 -14.57 19.44 15.85
N VAL A 50 -15.22 18.35 15.45
CA VAL A 50 -16.60 18.41 14.94
C VAL A 50 -17.51 19.05 16.00
N GLY A 51 -18.31 20.02 15.57
CA GLY A 51 -19.20 20.79 16.43
C GLY A 51 -18.56 21.94 17.21
N SER A 52 -17.25 22.18 17.10
CA SER A 52 -16.57 23.32 17.75
C SER A 52 -16.33 24.48 16.79
N ASP A 53 -16.51 25.71 17.23
CA ASP A 53 -16.13 26.91 16.46
C ASP A 53 -14.65 27.28 16.65
N ASN A 54 -13.98 26.65 17.62
CA ASN A 54 -12.56 26.85 17.85
C ASN A 54 -11.77 25.98 16.87
N ALA A 55 -11.26 26.63 15.84
CA ALA A 55 -10.41 26.02 14.86
C ALA A 55 -8.97 26.48 15.03
N ILE A 56 -8.14 25.70 14.39
CA ILE A 56 -6.76 26.01 14.15
C ILE A 56 -6.68 26.34 12.69
N ILE A 57 -5.96 27.39 12.35
CA ILE A 57 -5.68 27.73 10.98
C ILE A 57 -4.18 27.59 10.72
N PHE A 58 -3.87 26.86 9.66
CA PHE A 58 -2.55 26.73 9.08
C PHE A 58 -2.55 27.59 7.83
N THR A 59 -1.61 28.52 7.74
CA THR A 59 -1.43 29.34 6.54
C THR A 59 0.03 29.32 6.14
N PHE A 60 0.28 29.06 4.86
CA PHE A 60 1.62 29.07 4.32
C PHE A 60 1.68 29.80 2.99
N SER A 61 2.82 30.45 2.80
CA SER A 61 3.25 31.11 1.58
C SER A 61 4.71 30.72 1.36
N LYS A 62 5.30 31.04 0.20
CA LYS A 62 6.69 30.69 -0.10
C LYS A 62 7.62 31.03 1.09
N GLY A 63 8.16 29.98 1.72
CA GLY A 63 9.19 30.08 2.77
C GLY A 63 8.73 30.20 4.23
N HIS A 64 7.44 30.22 4.58
CA HIS A 64 6.98 30.24 5.99
C HIS A 64 5.65 29.52 6.20
N GLY A 65 5.53 28.72 7.28
CA GLY A 65 4.29 28.05 7.70
C GLY A 65 4.02 28.18 9.21
N HIS A 66 2.73 28.18 9.59
CA HIS A 66 2.24 28.19 10.99
C HIS A 66 1.14 27.13 11.16
N ALA A 67 0.93 26.56 12.36
CA ALA A 67 0.03 25.42 12.58
C ALA A 67 -0.55 25.22 13.99
N ARG A 68 -1.56 24.33 14.12
CA ARG A 68 -2.08 23.70 15.38
C ARG A 68 -2.95 22.35 15.20
N ASN A 69 -2.53 21.23 15.81
CA ASN A 69 -3.20 20.13 16.60
C ASN A 69 -4.05 18.91 16.09
N VAL A 70 -3.53 17.63 16.29
CA VAL A 70 -4.17 16.34 16.81
C VAL A 70 -3.13 15.18 17.08
N PHE A 71 -2.83 14.68 18.31
CA PHE A 71 -1.64 13.75 18.50
C PHE A 71 -1.62 12.70 19.64
N LYS A 72 -1.02 11.51 19.36
CA LYS A 72 -0.56 10.46 20.31
C LYS A 72 0.61 9.66 19.70
N LYS A 73 1.66 9.35 20.48
CA LYS A 73 2.82 8.53 20.06
C LYS A 73 2.46 7.04 19.86
N ASN A 74 3.03 6.41 18.83
CA ASN A 74 2.75 5.03 18.39
C ASN A 74 1.25 4.72 18.37
N PRO A 75 0.47 5.51 17.63
CA PRO A 75 -0.98 5.33 17.57
C PRO A 75 -1.33 3.92 17.10
N THR A 76 -2.34 3.29 17.72
CA THR A 76 -2.89 2.01 17.25
C THR A 76 -3.75 2.23 16.01
N ALA A 77 -3.97 1.18 15.22
CA ALA A 77 -4.93 1.23 14.13
C ALA A 77 -6.33 1.66 14.64
N PRO A 78 -7.08 2.52 13.92
CA PRO A 78 -6.75 3.14 12.62
C PRO A 78 -6.23 4.57 12.71
N TYR A 79 -5.57 4.92 13.81
CA TYR A 79 -5.11 6.27 14.10
C TYR A 79 -3.66 6.53 13.66
N GLN A 80 -3.07 5.62 12.86
CA GLN A 80 -1.66 5.62 12.49
C GLN A 80 -1.20 6.72 11.56
N SER A 81 -2.14 7.35 10.87
CA SER A 81 -1.88 8.49 10.02
C SER A 81 -3.14 9.32 9.86
N PHE A 82 -2.98 10.57 9.44
CA PHE A 82 -4.10 11.43 9.10
C PHE A 82 -4.92 10.90 7.92
N TRP A 83 -4.27 10.18 7.01
CA TRP A 83 -4.94 9.43 5.95
C TRP A 83 -5.77 8.26 6.49
N ALA A 84 -5.31 7.56 7.53
CA ALA A 84 -6.04 6.47 8.16
C ALA A 84 -7.31 6.96 8.88
N LEU A 85 -7.30 8.18 9.44
CA LEU A 85 -8.50 8.84 9.97
C LEU A 85 -9.56 9.07 8.88
N CYS A 86 -9.10 9.44 7.68
CA CYS A 86 -9.91 9.57 6.48
C CYS A 86 -10.07 8.24 5.72
N GLY A 87 -9.64 7.13 6.32
CA GLY A 87 -9.56 5.82 5.70
C GLY A 87 -10.92 5.35 5.22
N LEU A 88 -10.96 4.81 4.02
CA LEU A 88 -12.21 4.63 3.28
C LEU A 88 -13.09 3.50 3.85
N ASN A 89 -12.51 2.42 4.39
CA ASN A 89 -13.27 1.31 4.99
C ASN A 89 -13.52 1.44 6.49
N ILE A 90 -12.86 2.38 7.16
CA ILE A 90 -12.97 2.57 8.61
C ILE A 90 -13.05 4.05 8.97
N ARG A 91 -13.80 4.81 8.16
CA ARG A 91 -14.00 6.24 8.39
C ARG A 91 -14.49 6.48 9.81
N GLN A 92 -13.73 7.26 10.57
CA GLN A 92 -14.00 7.49 11.98
C GLN A 92 -15.13 8.49 12.16
N GLU A 93 -16.02 8.24 13.13
CA GLU A 93 -17.05 9.20 13.51
C GLU A 93 -16.39 10.52 13.96
N GLY A 94 -16.90 11.64 13.46
CA GLY A 94 -16.33 12.95 13.78
C GLY A 94 -15.06 13.30 13.01
N VAL A 95 -14.69 12.56 11.95
CA VAL A 95 -13.64 12.94 11.00
C VAL A 95 -14.27 13.30 9.65
N ASP A 96 -13.96 14.51 9.17
CA ASP A 96 -14.44 15.00 7.89
C ASP A 96 -13.46 15.99 7.25
N VAL A 97 -13.44 16.01 5.92
CA VAL A 97 -12.70 16.99 5.12
C VAL A 97 -13.72 17.99 4.58
N ILE A 98 -13.72 19.20 5.13
CA ILE A 98 -14.69 20.25 4.77
C ILE A 98 -14.00 21.31 3.91
N GLY A 99 -14.71 21.82 2.90
CA GLY A 99 -14.22 22.86 2.00
C GLY A 99 -13.93 22.32 0.60
N ASP A 100 -12.96 22.92 -0.08
CA ASP A 100 -12.60 22.56 -1.46
C ASP A 100 -11.82 21.23 -1.50
N GLN A 101 -12.50 20.18 -1.96
CA GLN A 101 -11.95 18.83 -2.06
C GLN A 101 -10.81 18.73 -3.09
N LEU A 102 -10.84 19.55 -4.14
CA LEU A 102 -9.78 19.55 -5.14
C LEU A 102 -8.50 20.15 -4.58
N GLU A 103 -8.60 21.26 -3.84
CA GLU A 103 -7.43 21.86 -3.17
C GLU A 103 -6.89 20.96 -2.05
N PHE A 104 -7.76 20.26 -1.31
CA PHE A 104 -7.36 19.22 -0.35
C PHE A 104 -6.48 18.15 -0.99
N ALA A 105 -6.89 17.64 -2.16
CA ALA A 105 -6.14 16.62 -2.89
C ALA A 105 -4.85 17.16 -3.51
N LYS A 106 -4.86 18.38 -4.07
CA LYS A 106 -3.66 19.01 -4.65
C LYS A 106 -2.55 19.23 -3.63
N TYR A 107 -2.92 19.61 -2.40
CA TYR A 107 -1.96 19.94 -1.33
C TYR A 107 -1.87 18.87 -0.24
N ALA A 108 -2.34 17.65 -0.53
CA ALA A 108 -2.17 16.42 0.25
C ALA A 108 -0.84 16.36 1.02
N HIS A 109 0.25 16.52 0.26
CA HIS A 109 1.59 16.39 0.77
C HIS A 109 2.02 17.51 1.73
N ILE A 110 1.45 18.71 1.58
CA ILE A 110 1.77 19.84 2.45
C ILE A 110 1.05 19.67 3.78
N TRP A 111 -0.28 19.51 3.75
CA TRP A 111 -1.00 19.39 5.00
C TRP A 111 -0.56 18.14 5.75
N ARG A 112 -0.37 16.97 5.10
CA ARG A 112 0.06 15.77 5.81
C ARG A 112 1.45 15.93 6.44
N SER A 113 2.41 16.53 5.74
CA SER A 113 3.74 16.82 6.30
C SER A 113 3.66 17.72 7.53
N MET A 114 2.84 18.78 7.48
CA MET A 114 2.64 19.65 8.64
C MET A 114 2.04 18.90 9.83
N LEU A 115 1.09 18.00 9.59
CA LEU A 115 0.47 17.23 10.66
C LEU A 115 1.45 16.21 11.28
N ASP A 116 2.33 15.59 10.50
CA ASP A 116 3.36 14.69 11.03
C ASP A 116 4.41 15.43 11.88
N VAL A 117 4.85 16.62 11.47
CA VAL A 117 5.78 17.43 12.30
C VAL A 117 5.12 17.86 13.61
N LEU A 118 3.86 18.27 13.53
CA LEU A 118 3.08 18.71 14.70
C LEU A 118 2.83 17.54 15.66
N HIS A 119 2.78 16.32 15.13
CA HIS A 119 2.77 15.09 15.92
C HIS A 119 4.03 14.91 16.72
N ASP A 120 5.16 14.93 16.04
CA ASP A 120 6.43 14.68 16.68
C ASP A 120 6.75 15.74 17.74
N VAL A 121 6.33 16.99 17.51
CA VAL A 121 6.46 18.07 18.51
C VAL A 121 5.59 17.83 19.74
N TYR A 122 4.36 17.37 19.59
CA TYR A 122 3.43 17.23 20.72
C TYR A 122 3.65 15.97 21.56
N CYS A 123 3.78 14.81 20.91
CA CYS A 123 3.87 13.52 21.61
C CYS A 123 5.23 12.83 21.45
N GLY A 124 6.16 13.44 20.73
CA GLY A 124 7.42 12.82 20.35
C GLY A 124 7.28 11.95 19.10
N PRO A 125 8.39 11.67 18.40
CA PRO A 125 8.40 10.79 17.25
C PRO A 125 8.02 9.36 17.63
N ASN A 126 7.47 8.63 16.65
CA ASN A 126 7.18 7.21 16.79
C ASN A 126 8.47 6.39 17.00
N ASP A 127 8.33 5.26 17.68
CA ASP A 127 9.42 4.31 17.91
C ASP A 127 9.61 3.43 16.66
N VAL A 128 10.17 4.04 15.62
CA VAL A 128 10.41 3.37 14.33
C VAL A 128 11.48 2.29 14.45
N PHE A 129 11.24 1.14 13.79
CA PHE A 129 12.27 0.12 13.62
C PHE A 129 13.42 0.67 12.77
N THR A 130 14.63 0.15 13.00
CA THR A 130 15.80 0.43 12.16
C THR A 130 15.90 -0.63 11.07
N GLN A 131 15.98 -0.20 9.81
CA GLN A 131 16.33 -1.10 8.71
C GLN A 131 17.84 -1.39 8.77
N GLN A 132 18.23 -2.67 8.79
CA GLN A 132 19.65 -3.01 8.70
C GLN A 132 20.19 -2.66 7.31
N ASN A 133 21.39 -2.08 7.29
CA ASN A 133 22.10 -1.82 6.04
C ASN A 133 22.45 -3.15 5.36
N GLN A 134 22.09 -3.26 4.09
CA GLN A 134 22.40 -4.40 3.25
C GLN A 134 23.65 -4.08 2.42
N GLU A 135 24.72 -4.85 2.61
CA GLU A 135 25.99 -4.68 1.88
C GLU A 135 26.04 -5.50 0.58
N GLU A 136 25.29 -6.60 0.51
CA GLU A 136 25.27 -7.50 -0.65
C GLU A 136 23.85 -7.61 -1.23
N ASP A 137 23.71 -7.50 -2.55
CA ASP A 137 22.46 -7.73 -3.26
C ASP A 137 22.52 -9.06 -4.04
N HIS A 138 21.51 -9.91 -3.83
CA HIS A 138 21.40 -11.24 -4.40
C HIS A 138 20.35 -11.32 -5.52
N ILE A 139 19.75 -10.20 -5.91
CA ILE A 139 18.70 -10.16 -6.92
C ILE A 139 19.29 -10.08 -8.33
N THR A 140 18.79 -10.93 -9.23
CA THR A 140 19.11 -10.86 -10.67
C THR A 140 17.88 -10.46 -11.46
N GLY A 141 17.95 -9.30 -12.12
CA GLY A 141 16.89 -8.80 -13.02
C GLY A 141 17.09 -9.24 -14.48
N ARG A 142 16.02 -9.65 -15.15
CA ARG A 142 15.99 -10.10 -16.55
C ARG A 142 14.67 -9.70 -17.22
N TYR A 143 14.64 -9.84 -18.54
CA TYR A 143 13.43 -9.68 -19.33
C TYR A 143 13.02 -11.01 -19.98
N VAL A 144 11.72 -11.22 -20.12
CA VAL A 144 11.13 -12.33 -20.89
C VAL A 144 9.98 -11.80 -21.73
N PHE A 145 9.68 -12.48 -22.85
CA PHE A 145 8.49 -12.19 -23.62
C PHE A 145 7.37 -13.15 -23.22
N ILE A 146 6.21 -12.59 -22.90
CA ILE A 146 4.97 -13.36 -22.69
C ILE A 146 3.95 -12.97 -23.75
N GLN A 147 3.01 -13.87 -24.01
CA GLN A 147 1.87 -13.63 -24.88
C GLN A 147 0.59 -13.86 -24.07
N THR A 148 -0.26 -12.84 -23.98
CA THR A 148 -1.60 -12.96 -23.40
C THR A 148 -2.65 -12.50 -24.39
N GLN A 149 -3.90 -12.91 -24.19
CA GLN A 149 -5.01 -12.47 -25.01
C GLN A 149 -5.33 -11.00 -24.78
N ALA A 150 -5.33 -10.55 -23.53
CA ALA A 150 -5.71 -9.19 -23.15
C ALA A 150 -4.63 -8.14 -23.46
N TRP A 151 -3.35 -8.49 -23.32
CA TRP A 151 -2.23 -7.55 -23.45
C TRP A 151 -1.32 -7.83 -24.64
N GLY A 152 -1.58 -8.87 -25.43
CA GLY A 152 -0.75 -9.21 -26.57
C GLY A 152 0.65 -9.65 -26.17
N ARG A 153 1.63 -9.42 -27.05
CA ARG A 153 3.04 -9.79 -26.82
C ARG A 153 3.75 -8.71 -26.00
N CYS A 154 4.02 -8.99 -24.73
CA CYS A 154 4.66 -8.04 -23.81
C CYS A 154 6.08 -8.47 -23.46
N LYS A 155 7.00 -7.51 -23.41
CA LYS A 155 8.34 -7.69 -22.82
C LYS A 155 8.26 -7.35 -21.34
N VAL A 156 8.20 -8.36 -20.50
CA VAL A 156 8.04 -8.19 -19.05
C VAL A 156 9.37 -8.34 -18.33
N PHE A 157 9.58 -7.49 -17.33
CA PHE A 157 10.71 -7.54 -16.42
C PHE A 157 10.40 -8.49 -15.27
N TYR A 158 11.38 -9.30 -14.89
CA TYR A 158 11.30 -10.17 -13.72
C TYR A 158 12.64 -10.22 -12.99
N GLU A 159 12.55 -10.53 -11.71
CA GLU A 159 13.67 -10.68 -10.78
C GLU A 159 13.63 -12.05 -10.16
N THR A 160 14.81 -12.60 -9.88
CA THR A 160 14.97 -13.86 -9.19
C THR A 160 16.00 -13.78 -8.08
N SER A 161 15.77 -14.48 -6.98
CA SER A 161 16.78 -14.73 -5.96
C SER A 161 16.52 -16.06 -5.24
N GLY A 162 17.50 -16.50 -4.44
CA GLY A 162 17.40 -17.73 -3.67
C GLY A 162 17.59 -19.01 -4.49
N SER A 163 17.84 -20.10 -3.78
CA SER A 163 18.17 -21.41 -4.35
C SER A 163 17.48 -22.57 -3.63
N GLY A 164 16.53 -22.27 -2.74
CA GLY A 164 15.79 -23.30 -2.04
C GLY A 164 14.83 -24.07 -2.95
N SER A 165 14.31 -25.19 -2.45
CA SER A 165 13.52 -26.13 -3.24
C SER A 165 12.10 -25.67 -3.55
N GLN A 166 11.54 -24.74 -2.76
CA GLN A 166 10.18 -24.24 -2.98
C GLN A 166 10.19 -23.05 -3.94
N GLU A 167 9.43 -23.11 -5.02
CA GLU A 167 9.26 -21.95 -5.91
C GLU A 167 8.12 -21.06 -5.40
N ILE A 168 8.36 -19.75 -5.39
CA ILE A 168 7.36 -18.75 -5.01
C ILE A 168 7.36 -17.60 -6.02
N LEU A 169 6.15 -17.20 -6.46
CA LEU A 169 5.90 -16.12 -7.39
C LEU A 169 5.20 -14.97 -6.68
N PHE A 170 5.88 -13.82 -6.64
CA PHE A 170 5.45 -12.59 -6.01
C PHE A 170 4.75 -11.64 -7.00
N LEU A 171 3.61 -11.12 -6.59
CA LEU A 171 2.76 -10.20 -7.35
C LEU A 171 2.69 -8.83 -6.65
N HIS A 172 3.12 -7.75 -7.31
CA HIS A 172 3.11 -6.40 -6.73
C HIS A 172 1.68 -5.87 -6.50
N THR A 173 1.55 -4.88 -5.63
CA THR A 173 0.28 -4.18 -5.38
C THR A 173 -0.07 -3.24 -6.52
N ALA A 174 -1.28 -2.66 -6.48
CA ALA A 174 -1.79 -1.72 -7.45
C ALA A 174 -0.79 -0.61 -7.80
N GLY A 175 -0.52 -0.44 -9.08
CA GLY A 175 0.39 0.55 -9.66
C GLY A 175 1.87 0.39 -9.34
N SER A 176 2.26 -0.47 -8.40
CA SER A 176 3.66 -0.62 -7.99
C SER A 176 4.42 -1.58 -8.90
N ASP A 177 5.53 -2.12 -8.41
CA ASP A 177 6.38 -3.06 -9.13
C ASP A 177 7.14 -4.01 -8.17
N SER A 178 7.91 -4.93 -8.75
CA SER A 178 8.65 -5.98 -8.05
C SER A 178 9.63 -5.48 -6.98
N ARG A 179 10.04 -4.20 -6.98
CA ARG A 179 10.90 -3.62 -5.93
C ARG A 179 10.29 -3.74 -4.53
N GLN A 180 8.97 -3.87 -4.43
CA GLN A 180 8.29 -4.12 -3.16
C GLN A 180 8.76 -5.37 -2.41
N TYR A 181 9.38 -6.30 -3.13
CA TYR A 181 9.83 -7.58 -2.60
C TYR A 181 11.32 -7.65 -2.30
N HIS A 182 12.09 -6.59 -2.58
CA HIS A 182 13.56 -6.63 -2.51
C HIS A 182 14.10 -7.02 -1.13
N GLY A 183 13.50 -6.52 -0.05
CA GLY A 183 13.90 -6.91 1.32
C GLY A 183 13.70 -8.41 1.56
N VAL A 184 12.54 -8.95 1.20
CA VAL A 184 12.24 -10.39 1.31
C VAL A 184 13.14 -11.24 0.40
N MET A 185 13.38 -10.77 -0.82
CA MET A 185 14.19 -11.46 -1.82
C MET A 185 15.68 -11.50 -1.45
N ASN A 186 16.16 -10.57 -0.63
CA ASN A 186 17.52 -10.55 -0.12
C ASN A 186 17.70 -11.28 1.22
N ASP A 187 16.62 -11.46 1.99
CA ASP A 187 16.66 -12.17 3.27
C ASP A 187 17.17 -13.61 3.12
N SER A 188 18.25 -13.92 3.84
CA SER A 188 18.91 -15.24 3.77
C SER A 188 17.98 -16.39 4.16
N ARG A 189 17.12 -16.20 5.16
CA ARG A 189 16.18 -17.23 5.64
C ARG A 189 15.21 -17.64 4.53
N MET A 190 14.79 -16.67 3.73
CA MET A 190 13.96 -16.88 2.54
C MET A 190 14.75 -17.49 1.38
N ARG A 191 15.95 -16.96 1.08
CA ARG A 191 16.79 -17.47 -0.03
C ARG A 191 17.20 -18.93 0.14
N ASP A 192 17.39 -19.38 1.37
CA ASP A 192 17.72 -20.78 1.70
C ASP A 192 16.54 -21.73 1.51
N ARG A 193 15.29 -21.24 1.66
CA ARG A 193 14.05 -22.04 1.56
C ARG A 193 13.44 -22.02 0.18
N CYS A 194 13.50 -20.85 -0.46
CA CYS A 194 12.74 -20.57 -1.66
C CYS A 194 13.64 -20.17 -2.83
N ARG A 195 13.25 -20.60 -4.02
CA ARG A 195 13.58 -19.92 -5.27
C ARG A 195 12.47 -18.90 -5.53
N MET A 196 12.81 -17.63 -5.34
CA MET A 196 11.87 -16.52 -5.41
C MET A 196 11.88 -15.87 -6.78
N VAL A 197 10.69 -15.55 -7.28
CA VAL A 197 10.49 -14.81 -8.53
C VAL A 197 9.51 -13.67 -8.26
N ALA A 198 9.85 -12.46 -8.68
CA ALA A 198 8.93 -11.33 -8.76
C ALA A 198 8.90 -10.81 -10.19
N PHE A 199 7.76 -10.33 -10.68
CA PHE A 199 7.69 -9.73 -12.00
C PHE A 199 6.84 -8.47 -12.00
N ASP A 200 7.13 -7.58 -12.95
CA ASP A 200 6.34 -6.39 -13.19
C ASP A 200 5.27 -6.73 -14.22
N LEU A 201 3.99 -6.47 -13.92
CA LEU A 201 2.92 -6.59 -14.90
C LEU A 201 3.25 -5.81 -16.19
N PRO A 202 2.67 -6.17 -17.35
CA PRO A 202 2.76 -5.32 -18.53
C PRO A 202 2.40 -3.86 -18.22
N SER A 203 3.18 -2.93 -18.79
CA SER A 203 3.10 -1.48 -18.52
C SER A 203 3.48 -1.01 -17.10
N HIS A 204 3.87 -1.90 -16.18
CA HIS A 204 4.27 -1.54 -14.81
C HIS A 204 5.79 -1.55 -14.65
N GLY A 205 6.29 -0.78 -13.67
CA GLY A 205 7.69 -0.77 -13.29
C GLY A 205 8.64 -0.70 -14.48
N ARG A 206 9.42 -1.77 -14.66
CA ARG A 206 10.42 -1.93 -15.73
C ARG A 206 9.90 -2.72 -16.94
N SER A 207 8.69 -3.25 -16.88
CA SER A 207 8.01 -3.92 -17.99
C SER A 207 7.59 -2.92 -19.07
N PHE A 208 7.64 -3.37 -20.33
CA PHE A 208 7.26 -2.53 -21.46
C PHE A 208 5.74 -2.38 -21.55
N PRO A 209 5.24 -1.28 -22.16
CA PRO A 209 3.81 -1.10 -22.35
C PRO A 209 3.22 -2.19 -23.23
N SER A 210 2.02 -2.64 -22.88
CA SER A 210 1.23 -3.56 -23.71
C SER A 210 0.93 -2.93 -25.07
N PRO A 211 1.07 -3.65 -26.19
CA PRO A 211 0.62 -3.17 -27.51
C PRO A 211 -0.91 -3.00 -27.61
N ALA A 212 -1.68 -3.66 -26.72
CA ALA A 212 -3.14 -3.55 -26.67
C ALA A 212 -3.62 -2.42 -25.73
N TYR A 213 -2.70 -1.60 -25.22
CA TYR A 213 -3.00 -0.56 -24.23
C TYR A 213 -3.81 0.58 -24.87
N PRO A 214 -5.04 0.87 -24.40
CA PRO A 214 -5.85 1.93 -24.97
C PRO A 214 -5.33 3.31 -24.55
N ALA A 215 -5.58 4.33 -25.37
CA ALA A 215 -5.22 5.71 -25.07
C ALA A 215 -5.87 6.26 -23.77
N SER A 216 -6.96 5.62 -23.31
CA SER A 216 -7.69 5.96 -22.09
C SER A 216 -7.07 5.44 -20.79
N GLY A 217 -5.94 4.71 -20.85
CA GLY A 217 -5.20 4.25 -19.67
C GLY A 217 -5.26 2.75 -19.41
N HIS A 218 -4.63 2.31 -18.31
CA HIS A 218 -4.57 0.90 -17.93
C HIS A 218 -5.95 0.39 -17.49
N PHE A 219 -6.23 -0.87 -17.82
CA PHE A 219 -7.36 -1.60 -17.26
C PHE A 219 -6.95 -3.05 -17.01
N ASN A 220 -7.46 -3.60 -15.91
CA ASN A 220 -7.18 -4.95 -15.44
C ASN A 220 -8.49 -5.69 -15.14
N ASN A 221 -8.48 -7.01 -15.28
CA ASN A 221 -9.60 -7.88 -14.90
C ASN A 221 -9.08 -9.27 -14.52
N GLU A 222 -9.95 -10.09 -13.93
CA GLU A 222 -9.58 -11.43 -13.43
C GLU A 222 -8.89 -12.28 -14.52
N ASP A 223 -9.49 -12.37 -15.71
CA ASP A 223 -8.97 -13.22 -16.79
C ASP A 223 -7.63 -12.71 -17.34
N ALA A 224 -7.48 -11.40 -17.52
CA ALA A 224 -6.25 -10.79 -17.98
C ALA A 224 -5.09 -11.05 -17.01
N TYR A 225 -5.35 -10.86 -15.71
CA TYR A 225 -4.35 -11.05 -14.66
C TYR A 225 -3.95 -12.52 -14.53
N ILE A 226 -4.92 -13.43 -14.45
CA ILE A 226 -4.67 -14.87 -14.35
C ILE A 226 -3.91 -15.39 -15.58
N ALA A 227 -4.29 -14.98 -16.79
CA ALA A 227 -3.59 -15.37 -18.02
C ALA A 227 -2.15 -14.87 -18.03
N CYS A 228 -1.88 -13.69 -17.47
CA CYS A 228 -0.52 -13.17 -17.33
C CYS A 228 0.32 -14.00 -16.36
N ILE A 229 -0.24 -14.36 -15.20
CA ILE A 229 0.45 -15.21 -14.21
C ILE A 229 0.80 -16.56 -14.83
N ALA A 230 -0.17 -17.22 -15.47
CA ALA A 230 0.06 -18.50 -16.15
C ALA A 230 1.12 -18.38 -17.26
N ALA A 231 1.11 -17.28 -18.03
CA ALA A 231 2.11 -17.03 -19.06
C ALA A 231 3.52 -16.82 -18.51
N VAL A 232 3.67 -16.15 -17.36
CA VAL A 232 4.96 -15.98 -16.66
C VAL A 232 5.45 -17.32 -16.11
N ILE A 233 4.59 -18.08 -15.41
CA ILE A 233 4.90 -19.43 -14.90
C ILE A 233 5.43 -20.31 -16.03
N LYS A 234 4.73 -20.33 -17.16
CA LYS A 234 5.15 -21.08 -18.35
C LYS A 234 6.46 -20.57 -18.94
N ALA A 235 6.61 -19.26 -19.14
CA ALA A 235 7.78 -18.69 -19.80
C ALA A 235 9.07 -18.87 -18.99
N LEU A 236 8.96 -18.93 -17.67
CA LEU A 236 10.08 -19.13 -16.74
C LEU A 236 10.27 -20.60 -16.34
N ASN A 237 9.42 -21.50 -16.85
CA ASN A 237 9.39 -22.94 -16.52
C ASN A 237 9.30 -23.19 -15.01
N LEU A 238 8.43 -22.45 -14.32
CA LEU A 238 8.17 -22.66 -12.90
C LEU A 238 7.30 -23.92 -12.72
N ASN A 239 7.66 -24.75 -11.74
CA ASN A 239 6.97 -25.98 -11.43
C ASN A 239 5.97 -25.76 -10.29
N LYS A 240 4.77 -25.32 -10.65
CA LYS A 240 3.66 -25.07 -9.71
C LYS A 240 4.10 -24.24 -8.49
N PRO A 241 4.52 -22.98 -8.67
CA PRO A 241 4.98 -22.17 -7.54
C PRO A 241 3.84 -21.87 -6.56
N ILE A 242 4.21 -21.47 -5.34
CA ILE A 242 3.33 -20.77 -4.43
C ILE A 242 3.07 -19.37 -4.99
N LEU A 243 1.82 -18.95 -5.08
CA LEU A 243 1.46 -17.60 -5.51
C LEU A 243 1.25 -16.69 -4.31
N ARG A 244 1.84 -15.49 -4.33
CA ARG A 244 1.73 -14.52 -3.22
C ARG A 244 1.58 -13.11 -3.75
N GLY A 245 0.60 -12.37 -3.24
CA GLY A 245 0.34 -11.00 -3.65
C GLY A 245 -0.43 -10.24 -2.58
N ALA A 246 -0.23 -8.92 -2.54
CA ALA A 246 -0.91 -8.02 -1.61
C ALA A 246 -2.00 -7.19 -2.30
N SER A 247 -3.03 -6.75 -1.57
CA SER A 247 -4.06 -5.82 -2.07
C SER A 247 -4.85 -6.41 -3.25
N MET A 248 -4.92 -5.70 -4.37
CA MET A 248 -5.34 -6.21 -5.68
C MET A 248 -4.78 -7.60 -5.99
N ALA A 249 -3.47 -7.80 -5.80
CA ALA A 249 -2.86 -9.09 -6.06
C ALA A 249 -3.23 -10.15 -5.00
N GLY A 250 -3.64 -9.74 -3.80
CA GLY A 250 -4.22 -10.62 -2.79
C GLY A 250 -5.56 -11.19 -3.24
N GLN A 251 -6.44 -10.38 -3.82
CA GLN A 251 -7.67 -10.86 -4.47
C GLN A 251 -7.37 -11.82 -5.63
N VAL A 252 -6.37 -11.50 -6.45
CA VAL A 252 -5.95 -12.38 -7.57
C VAL A 252 -5.38 -13.69 -7.07
N CYS A 253 -4.69 -13.72 -5.92
CA CYS A 253 -4.24 -14.97 -5.29
C CYS A 253 -5.42 -15.88 -4.94
N ILE A 254 -6.56 -15.32 -4.50
CA ILE A 254 -7.79 -16.07 -4.23
C ILE A 254 -8.41 -16.54 -5.56
N ALA A 255 -8.49 -15.66 -6.56
CA ALA A 255 -9.02 -16.00 -7.89
C ALA A 255 -8.19 -17.11 -8.57
N ALA A 256 -6.87 -17.06 -8.47
CA ALA A 256 -5.97 -18.06 -8.98
C ALA A 256 -6.12 -19.40 -8.23
N ALA A 257 -6.39 -19.38 -6.92
CA ALA A 257 -6.66 -20.60 -6.16
C ALA A 257 -7.96 -21.30 -6.60
N ILE A 258 -9.00 -20.54 -6.97
CA ILE A 258 -10.23 -21.09 -7.59
C ILE A 258 -9.89 -21.81 -8.91
N ARG A 259 -8.85 -21.35 -9.62
CA ARG A 259 -8.41 -21.84 -10.94
C ARG A 259 -7.03 -22.50 -10.88
N ALA A 260 -6.66 -23.10 -9.74
CA ALA A 260 -5.26 -23.46 -9.45
C ALA A 260 -4.61 -24.37 -10.51
N GLU A 261 -5.35 -25.34 -11.05
CA GLU A 261 -4.86 -26.23 -12.11
C GLU A 261 -4.63 -25.49 -13.44
N GLU A 262 -5.48 -24.52 -13.78
CA GLU A 262 -5.36 -23.70 -14.98
C GLU A 262 -4.15 -22.77 -14.90
N VAL A 263 -3.96 -22.12 -13.74
CA VAL A 263 -2.84 -21.19 -13.51
C VAL A 263 -1.53 -21.96 -13.39
N GLY A 264 -1.59 -23.18 -12.84
CA GLY A 264 -0.44 -24.01 -12.54
C GLY A 264 0.27 -23.56 -11.27
N ILE A 265 -0.44 -23.51 -10.14
CA ILE A 265 0.10 -23.18 -8.81
C ILE A 265 -0.13 -24.33 -7.82
N CYS A 266 0.71 -24.46 -6.79
CA CYS A 266 0.56 -25.51 -5.76
C CYS A 266 -0.05 -25.01 -4.44
N GLY A 267 -0.10 -23.69 -4.25
CA GLY A 267 -0.61 -23.06 -3.05
C GLY A 267 -0.66 -21.55 -3.23
N SER A 268 -1.36 -20.87 -2.32
CA SER A 268 -1.59 -19.44 -2.44
C SER A 268 -1.58 -18.76 -1.08
N ILE A 269 -0.89 -17.63 -1.01
CA ILE A 269 -0.73 -16.78 0.17
C ILE A 269 -1.31 -15.39 -0.17
N PRO A 270 -2.62 -15.19 -0.03
CA PRO A 270 -3.22 -13.87 -0.17
C PRO A 270 -2.79 -12.97 0.98
N LEU A 271 -2.24 -11.82 0.65
CA LEU A 271 -1.95 -10.77 1.61
C LEU A 271 -2.90 -9.60 1.44
N GLN A 272 -3.38 -9.05 2.56
CA GLN A 272 -4.30 -7.90 2.53
C GLN A 272 -5.44 -8.12 1.51
N GLY A 273 -5.96 -9.36 1.45
CA GLY A 273 -6.91 -9.81 0.45
C GLY A 273 -8.12 -10.47 1.08
N CYS A 274 -9.30 -10.19 0.55
CA CYS A 274 -10.58 -10.78 0.91
C CYS A 274 -11.45 -10.97 -0.34
N GLU A 275 -12.52 -11.75 -0.24
CA GLU A 275 -13.40 -12.11 -1.37
C GLU A 275 -14.10 -10.93 -2.04
N TYR A 276 -14.26 -9.79 -1.35
CA TYR A 276 -14.93 -8.61 -1.88
C TYR A 276 -14.57 -7.36 -1.07
N ILE A 277 -14.28 -6.25 -1.75
CA ILE A 277 -14.07 -4.93 -1.14
C ILE A 277 -15.26 -4.05 -1.50
N ASP A 278 -15.97 -3.54 -0.50
CA ASP A 278 -17.11 -2.63 -0.67
C ASP A 278 -16.71 -1.23 -0.24
N MET A 279 -16.04 -0.48 -1.11
CA MET A 279 -15.42 0.78 -0.75
C MET A 279 -15.75 1.90 -1.74
N HIS A 280 -16.13 3.06 -1.21
CA HIS A 280 -16.28 4.27 -2.01
C HIS A 280 -14.89 4.87 -2.31
N ARG A 281 -14.49 4.85 -3.58
CA ARG A 281 -13.22 5.45 -4.03
C ARG A 281 -13.45 6.89 -4.47
N GLU A 282 -12.72 7.81 -3.86
CA GLU A 282 -12.70 9.22 -4.27
C GLU A 282 -12.08 9.40 -5.67
N TRP A 283 -12.54 10.41 -6.42
CA TRP A 283 -12.13 10.63 -7.82
C TRP A 283 -10.71 11.20 -7.99
N HIS A 284 -10.03 11.57 -6.90
CA HIS A 284 -8.81 12.38 -6.96
C HIS A 284 -7.67 11.76 -7.77
N ASP A 285 -7.49 10.45 -7.72
CA ASP A 285 -6.43 9.72 -8.42
C ASP A 285 -6.68 9.56 -9.94
N LYS A 286 -7.89 9.91 -10.41
CA LYS A 286 -8.27 10.02 -11.82
C LYS A 286 -8.33 11.46 -12.33
N SER A 287 -8.17 12.44 -11.45
CA SER A 287 -8.30 13.84 -11.80
C SER A 287 -7.09 14.33 -12.61
N PRO A 288 -7.27 14.92 -13.80
CA PRO A 288 -6.17 15.54 -14.54
C PRO A 288 -5.65 16.82 -13.88
N LEU A 289 -6.36 17.32 -12.86
CA LEU A 289 -6.00 18.52 -12.09
C LEU A 289 -5.20 18.21 -10.83
N VAL A 290 -5.01 16.92 -10.50
CA VAL A 290 -4.25 16.47 -9.35
C VAL A 290 -3.00 15.75 -9.82
N ASN A 291 -1.85 16.11 -9.25
CA ASN A 291 -0.60 15.44 -9.59
C ASN A 291 -0.54 14.07 -8.91
N SER A 292 -0.80 13.01 -9.68
CA SER A 292 -0.80 11.63 -9.21
C SER A 292 0.53 11.19 -8.60
N ALA A 293 1.67 11.72 -9.09
CA ALA A 293 2.99 11.45 -8.54
C ALA A 293 3.20 12.00 -7.12
N THR A 294 2.28 12.84 -6.62
CA THR A 294 2.29 13.33 -5.24
C THR A 294 1.12 12.77 -4.43
N LEU A 295 -0.08 12.66 -5.00
CA LEU A 295 -1.25 12.18 -4.26
C LEU A 295 -1.22 10.67 -4.00
N ASN A 296 -0.87 9.86 -5.00
CA ASN A 296 -0.85 8.41 -4.85
C ASN A 296 0.08 7.97 -3.71
N PRO A 297 1.36 8.39 -3.67
CA PRO A 297 2.25 7.98 -2.59
C PRO A 297 1.84 8.51 -1.21
N GLU A 298 1.13 9.65 -1.12
CA GLU A 298 0.53 10.14 0.12
C GLU A 298 -0.48 9.14 0.71
N TRP A 299 -1.38 8.66 -0.14
CA TRP A 299 -2.38 7.68 0.24
C TRP A 299 -1.75 6.35 0.68
N ILE A 300 -0.75 5.88 -0.06
CA ILE A 300 0.04 4.68 0.26
C ILE A 300 0.79 4.83 1.59
N TYR A 301 1.45 5.96 1.79
CA TYR A 301 2.15 6.26 3.03
C TYR A 301 1.22 6.18 4.24
N GLY A 302 -0.03 6.62 4.06
CA GLY A 302 -1.10 6.54 5.06
C GLY A 302 -1.48 5.13 5.52
N MET A 303 -1.15 4.10 4.75
CA MET A 303 -1.49 2.70 5.01
C MET A 303 -0.34 1.89 5.64
N THR A 304 0.79 2.55 5.92
CA THR A 304 1.94 1.93 6.59
C THR A 304 1.77 1.97 8.11
N SER A 305 2.39 1.00 8.80
CA SER A 305 2.50 1.03 10.26
C SER A 305 3.31 2.26 10.72
N PRO A 306 2.93 2.91 11.84
CA PRO A 306 3.61 4.12 12.31
C PRO A 306 5.03 3.84 12.81
N THR A 307 5.36 2.57 13.07
CA THR A 307 6.68 2.12 13.51
C THR A 307 7.52 1.54 12.36
N SER A 308 7.02 1.50 11.13
CA SER A 308 7.81 1.02 9.98
C SER A 308 9.06 1.89 9.76
N PRO A 309 10.23 1.30 9.43
CA PRO A 309 11.44 2.02 9.08
C PRO A 309 11.21 3.13 8.05
N LEU A 310 11.83 4.29 8.28
CA LEU A 310 11.62 5.48 7.45
C LEU A 310 12.06 5.25 6.00
N GLU A 311 13.20 4.60 5.80
CA GLU A 311 13.79 4.30 4.49
C GLU A 311 12.83 3.45 3.64
N ASN A 312 12.15 2.51 4.28
CA ASN A 312 11.21 1.61 3.63
C ASN A 312 9.90 2.33 3.26
N ARG A 313 9.42 3.22 4.13
CA ARG A 313 8.29 4.12 3.83
C ARG A 313 8.64 5.08 2.69
N GLN A 314 9.88 5.57 2.63
CA GLN A 314 10.40 6.38 1.52
C GLN A 314 10.51 5.59 0.22
N LEU A 315 10.87 4.30 0.27
CA LEU A 315 10.86 3.44 -0.91
C LEU A 315 9.44 3.24 -1.44
N LEU A 316 8.46 3.00 -0.56
CA LEU A 316 7.04 2.98 -0.95
C LEU A 316 6.66 4.31 -1.60
N TRP A 317 6.91 5.44 -0.94
CA TRP A 317 6.66 6.76 -1.52
C TRP A 317 7.26 6.90 -2.92
N HIS A 318 8.55 6.54 -3.08
CA HIS A 318 9.27 6.66 -4.34
C HIS A 318 8.66 5.80 -5.45
N THR A 319 8.39 4.53 -5.18
CA THR A 319 7.83 3.60 -6.18
C THR A 319 6.46 4.06 -6.68
N TYR A 320 5.63 4.60 -5.79
CA TYR A 320 4.32 5.14 -6.12
C TYR A 320 4.35 6.53 -6.76
N SER A 321 5.43 7.30 -6.55
CA SER A 321 5.67 8.56 -7.25
C SER A 321 6.12 8.34 -8.71
N ALA A 322 6.78 7.22 -9.00
CA ALA A 322 7.50 6.98 -10.26
C ALA A 322 6.69 6.21 -11.32
N GLN A 323 5.37 6.16 -11.19
CA GLN A 323 4.49 5.34 -12.03
C GLN A 323 4.21 6.03 -13.37
N ALA A 324 4.00 5.22 -14.43
CA ALA A 324 3.47 5.77 -15.68
C ALA A 324 2.04 6.30 -15.47
N TYR A 325 1.71 7.38 -16.17
CA TYR A 325 0.39 7.99 -16.09
C TYR A 325 -0.71 6.97 -16.41
N GLY A 326 -1.73 6.92 -15.54
CA GLY A 326 -2.89 6.08 -15.70
C GLY A 326 -2.78 4.65 -15.15
N ILE A 327 -1.57 4.20 -14.80
CA ILE A 327 -1.36 2.86 -14.25
C ILE A 327 -2.01 2.71 -12.87
N PHE A 328 -1.69 3.63 -11.95
CA PHE A 328 -2.24 3.57 -10.60
C PHE A 328 -3.74 3.63 -10.56
N HIS A 329 -4.43 4.30 -11.48
CA HIS A 329 -5.88 4.36 -11.36
C HIS A 329 -6.58 3.11 -11.91
N GLY A 330 -5.98 2.45 -12.90
CA GLY A 330 -6.55 1.28 -13.58
C GLY A 330 -6.55 0.02 -12.73
N ASP A 331 -5.53 -0.15 -11.88
CA ASP A 331 -5.43 -1.29 -10.98
C ASP A 331 -6.48 -1.27 -9.84
N PRO A 332 -6.68 -0.17 -9.11
CA PRO A 332 -7.73 -0.06 -8.11
C PRO A 332 -9.15 -0.11 -8.70
N ASP A 333 -9.35 0.22 -9.99
CA ASP A 333 -10.64 -0.06 -10.63
C ASP A 333 -10.96 -1.55 -10.60
N PHE A 334 -9.95 -2.40 -10.81
CA PHE A 334 -10.10 -3.84 -10.63
C PHE A 334 -10.23 -4.22 -9.14
N TYR A 335 -9.41 -3.66 -8.25
CA TYR A 335 -9.46 -3.98 -6.81
C TYR A 335 -10.82 -3.70 -6.15
N PHE A 336 -11.48 -2.59 -6.51
CA PHE A 336 -12.75 -2.19 -5.92
C PHE A 336 -13.97 -2.74 -6.66
N ASN A 337 -13.90 -2.91 -7.98
CA ASN A 337 -15.08 -3.21 -8.80
C ASN A 337 -14.89 -4.35 -9.80
N GLY A 338 -13.65 -4.79 -10.04
CA GLY A 338 -13.34 -5.75 -11.10
C GLY A 338 -13.26 -7.21 -10.65
N TRP A 339 -13.44 -7.49 -9.36
CA TRP A 339 -13.49 -8.86 -8.85
C TRP A 339 -14.48 -9.04 -7.70
N ASP A 340 -15.24 -10.13 -7.76
CA ASP A 340 -16.14 -10.58 -6.71
C ASP A 340 -16.01 -12.10 -6.53
N GLY A 341 -15.50 -12.50 -5.36
CA GLY A 341 -15.29 -13.88 -4.95
C GLY A 341 -16.45 -14.47 -4.14
N ARG A 342 -17.49 -13.70 -3.79
CA ARG A 342 -18.59 -14.19 -2.94
C ARG A 342 -19.33 -15.36 -3.60
N GLY A 343 -19.53 -16.45 -2.86
CA GLY A 343 -20.15 -17.67 -3.38
C GLY A 343 -19.24 -18.50 -4.30
N ARG A 344 -17.98 -18.08 -4.48
CA ARG A 344 -16.94 -18.79 -5.24
C ARG A 344 -15.85 -19.31 -4.33
N VAL A 345 -15.46 -18.56 -3.30
CA VAL A 345 -14.35 -18.92 -2.40
C VAL A 345 -14.59 -20.24 -1.65
N GLU A 346 -15.85 -20.56 -1.32
CA GLU A 346 -16.24 -21.80 -0.64
C GLU A 346 -15.94 -23.07 -1.47
N LYS A 347 -15.70 -22.91 -2.78
CA LYS A 347 -15.42 -24.00 -3.72
C LYS A 347 -13.92 -24.28 -3.88
N ILE A 348 -13.05 -23.52 -3.22
CA ILE A 348 -11.61 -23.73 -3.29
C ILE A 348 -11.27 -25.08 -2.61
N ASP A 349 -10.61 -25.97 -3.37
CA ASP A 349 -10.13 -27.25 -2.88
C ASP A 349 -8.71 -27.10 -2.29
N THR A 350 -8.63 -26.91 -0.97
CA THR A 350 -7.38 -26.72 -0.24
C THR A 350 -6.49 -27.96 -0.20
N SER A 351 -6.99 -29.14 -0.61
CA SER A 351 -6.13 -30.32 -0.80
C SER A 351 -5.26 -30.23 -2.06
N LYS A 352 -5.68 -29.40 -3.03
CA LYS A 352 -4.93 -29.13 -4.26
C LYS A 352 -4.14 -27.84 -4.22
N CYS A 353 -4.68 -26.82 -3.53
CA CYS A 353 -4.08 -25.51 -3.39
C CYS A 353 -4.30 -25.00 -1.96
N PRO A 354 -3.42 -25.33 -1.01
CA PRO A 354 -3.51 -24.82 0.36
C PRO A 354 -3.47 -23.29 0.39
N MET A 355 -4.22 -22.71 1.32
CA MET A 355 -4.44 -21.27 1.43
C MET A 355 -4.02 -20.75 2.80
N TYR A 356 -3.12 -19.77 2.85
CA TYR A 356 -2.73 -19.07 4.09
C TYR A 356 -2.87 -17.56 3.93
N PHE A 357 -3.85 -16.97 4.60
CA PHE A 357 -4.12 -15.54 4.58
C PHE A 357 -3.27 -14.80 5.61
N LEU A 358 -2.70 -13.67 5.20
CA LEU A 358 -1.89 -12.80 6.05
C LEU A 358 -2.34 -11.34 5.88
N THR A 359 -2.71 -10.65 6.96
CA THR A 359 -3.13 -9.25 6.89
C THR A 359 -2.49 -8.44 8.00
N GLY A 360 -2.00 -7.24 7.69
CA GLY A 360 -1.35 -6.38 8.67
C GLY A 360 -2.37 -5.77 9.62
N GLU A 361 -2.02 -5.68 10.90
CA GLU A 361 -2.83 -5.03 11.95
C GLU A 361 -3.24 -3.60 11.59
N TYR A 362 -2.36 -2.86 10.91
CA TYR A 362 -2.57 -1.47 10.50
C TYR A 362 -3.19 -1.32 9.11
N ASP A 363 -3.62 -2.40 8.47
CA ASP A 363 -4.28 -2.30 7.17
C ASP A 363 -5.73 -1.83 7.31
N TRP A 364 -5.97 -0.59 6.91
CA TRP A 364 -7.32 -0.02 6.86
C TRP A 364 -8.00 -0.15 5.50
N SER A 365 -7.27 -0.51 4.45
CA SER A 365 -7.83 -0.75 3.11
C SER A 365 -8.45 -2.14 3.03
N ASN A 366 -7.82 -3.16 3.59
CA ASN A 366 -8.38 -4.50 3.74
C ASN A 366 -8.14 -4.94 5.17
N THR A 367 -9.14 -4.77 6.04
CA THR A 367 -8.92 -5.02 7.46
C THR A 367 -8.66 -6.51 7.75
N PRO A 368 -7.93 -6.84 8.83
CA PRO A 368 -7.76 -8.23 9.28
C PRO A 368 -9.07 -9.00 9.37
N GLU A 369 -10.15 -8.37 9.83
CA GLU A 369 -11.47 -8.98 9.95
C GLU A 369 -12.09 -9.35 8.60
N MET A 370 -11.83 -8.56 7.55
CA MET A 370 -12.31 -8.87 6.19
C MET A 370 -11.64 -10.13 5.65
N SER A 371 -10.31 -10.21 5.76
CA SER A 371 -9.55 -11.40 5.36
C SER A 371 -9.91 -12.64 6.20
N GLU A 372 -10.06 -12.48 7.51
CA GLU A 372 -10.44 -13.59 8.39
C GLU A 372 -11.84 -14.14 8.02
N LYS A 373 -12.81 -13.26 7.75
CA LYS A 373 -14.15 -13.66 7.29
C LYS A 373 -14.10 -14.46 6.00
N THR A 374 -13.27 -14.06 5.03
CA THR A 374 -13.07 -14.84 3.80
C THR A 374 -12.38 -16.17 4.07
N ALA A 375 -11.31 -16.20 4.87
CA ALA A 375 -10.59 -17.43 5.19
C ALA A 375 -11.50 -18.47 5.88
N LYS A 376 -12.38 -18.03 6.80
CA LYS A 376 -13.37 -18.89 7.49
C LYS A 376 -14.37 -19.57 6.56
N LYS A 377 -14.60 -19.04 5.36
CA LYS A 377 -15.47 -19.64 4.34
C LYS A 377 -14.81 -20.74 3.53
N ILE A 378 -13.47 -20.83 3.56
CA ILE A 378 -12.68 -21.77 2.77
C ILE A 378 -12.26 -22.94 3.67
N PRO A 379 -12.83 -24.15 3.51
CA PRO A 379 -12.44 -25.29 4.34
C PRO A 379 -10.94 -25.58 4.24
N GLY A 380 -10.25 -25.63 5.39
CA GLY A 380 -8.81 -25.92 5.46
C GLY A 380 -7.89 -24.71 5.28
N ALA A 381 -8.40 -23.52 4.96
CA ALA A 381 -7.59 -22.31 4.90
C ALA A 381 -7.16 -21.85 6.31
N ARG A 382 -6.00 -21.17 6.40
CA ARG A 382 -5.52 -20.51 7.61
C ARG A 382 -5.54 -18.99 7.45
N PHE A 383 -5.64 -18.29 8.58
CA PHE A 383 -5.52 -16.84 8.64
C PHE A 383 -4.63 -16.46 9.82
N LYS A 384 -3.80 -15.43 9.63
CA LYS A 384 -3.04 -14.79 10.71
C LYS A 384 -2.95 -13.29 10.50
N SER A 385 -3.31 -12.52 11.52
CA SER A 385 -3.02 -11.09 11.58
C SER A 385 -1.54 -10.89 11.92
N MET A 386 -0.88 -9.96 11.24
CA MET A 386 0.53 -9.64 11.41
C MET A 386 0.66 -8.38 12.25
N SER A 387 1.09 -8.55 13.49
CA SER A 387 1.17 -7.43 14.44
C SER A 387 2.26 -6.45 14.05
N GLY A 388 1.97 -5.16 14.22
CA GLY A 388 2.94 -4.09 13.89
C GLY A 388 3.16 -3.83 12.40
N LEU A 389 2.47 -4.56 11.50
CA LEU A 389 2.55 -4.37 10.04
C LEU A 389 1.28 -3.71 9.51
N GLY A 390 1.41 -2.93 8.44
CA GLY A 390 0.32 -2.32 7.70
C GLY A 390 0.04 -3.04 6.39
N HIS A 391 -0.31 -2.25 5.36
CA HIS A 391 -0.75 -2.80 4.07
C HIS A 391 0.40 -3.30 3.18
N PHE A 392 1.65 -2.93 3.46
CA PHE A 392 2.80 -3.20 2.59
C PHE A 392 3.88 -4.02 3.29
N PRO A 393 3.55 -5.14 3.93
CA PRO A 393 4.43 -5.79 4.91
C PRO A 393 5.81 -6.18 4.35
N ALA A 394 5.88 -6.60 3.07
CA ALA A 394 7.14 -6.98 2.43
C ALA A 394 8.10 -5.81 2.19
N THR A 395 7.56 -4.61 2.03
CA THR A 395 8.36 -3.41 1.80
C THR A 395 8.55 -2.65 3.09
N GLU A 396 7.45 -2.40 3.82
CA GLU A 396 7.47 -1.52 4.98
C GLU A 396 8.33 -2.07 6.13
N ASN A 397 8.35 -3.39 6.36
CA ASN A 397 9.20 -4.01 7.38
C ASN A 397 9.47 -5.50 7.03
N PRO A 398 10.40 -5.77 6.10
CA PRO A 398 10.67 -7.12 5.59
C PRO A 398 11.15 -8.06 6.70
N ASP A 399 11.96 -7.58 7.64
CA ASP A 399 12.56 -8.42 8.69
C ASP A 399 11.50 -9.08 9.58
N VAL A 400 10.47 -8.31 9.95
CA VAL A 400 9.30 -8.79 10.70
C VAL A 400 8.40 -9.63 9.82
N PHE A 401 8.13 -9.17 8.59
CA PHE A 401 7.25 -9.88 7.66
C PHE A 401 7.74 -11.29 7.31
N VAL A 402 9.06 -11.47 7.12
CA VAL A 402 9.65 -12.77 6.76
C VAL A 402 9.32 -13.86 7.77
N LEU A 403 9.17 -13.53 9.05
CA LEU A 403 8.78 -14.51 10.07
C LEU A 403 7.38 -15.10 9.80
N TYR A 404 6.43 -14.25 9.43
CA TYR A 404 5.07 -14.67 9.06
C TYR A 404 5.05 -15.39 7.71
N LEU A 405 5.86 -14.94 6.76
CA LEU A 405 5.93 -15.56 5.44
C LEU A 405 6.50 -16.98 5.51
N ILE A 406 7.55 -17.22 6.31
CA ILE A 406 8.12 -18.55 6.49
C ILE A 406 7.08 -19.51 7.06
N GLU A 407 6.31 -19.09 8.08
CA GLU A 407 5.24 -19.92 8.63
C GLU A 407 4.16 -20.27 7.59
N ALA A 408 3.81 -19.32 6.72
CA ALA A 408 2.85 -19.56 5.65
C ALA A 408 3.42 -20.48 4.56
N VAL A 409 4.71 -20.34 4.22
CA VAL A 409 5.41 -21.23 3.29
C VAL A 409 5.52 -22.65 3.85
N ASP A 410 5.86 -22.81 5.12
CA ASP A 410 6.00 -24.13 5.77
C ASP A 410 4.64 -24.86 5.93
N PHE A 411 3.53 -24.12 5.88
CA PHE A 411 2.19 -24.70 5.91
C PHE A 411 1.75 -25.28 4.56
N ILE A 412 2.15 -24.64 3.46
CA ILE A 412 1.82 -25.07 2.10
C ILE A 412 2.73 -26.24 1.72
#